data_AF-X1NAV6-F1
#
_entry.id   AF-X1NAV6-F1
#
_cell.length_a   1.000
_cell.length_b   1.000
_cell.length_c   1.000
_cell.angle_alpha   90.00
_cell.angle_beta   90.00
_cell.angle_gamma   90.00
#
_symmetry.space_group_name_H-M   'P 1'
#
loop_
_entity.id
_entity.type
_entity.pdbx_description
1 polymer ?
#
loop_
_entity_poly.entity_id
_entity_poly.type
_entity_poly.pdbx_seq_one_letter_code
_entity_poly.pdbx_strand_id
1 'polypeptide(L)'
;MYTGLLFASEPLFYSILLLVSLGLALTIFLMLFFITVGYGRHNKERWGPRVNTHLGWFVMEIPTIVIIGLCFVFSDKWRSPVHYAFLFIWFLHYAHRVFIYPFTIRNGKKMTLTVILMGFIFNVVNAYIQGRWLFTLSDPGISDSLLF
;
A
#
# COMPACT_ATOMS: atom_id res chain seq x y z
N MET A 1 -16.76 15.10 -24.24
CA MET A 1 -15.71 15.24 -25.26
C MET A 1 -14.54 14.40 -24.80
N TYR A 2 -14.36 13.22 -25.41
CA TYR A 2 -13.37 12.22 -25.03
C TYR A 2 -11.99 12.67 -25.53
N THR A 3 -11.12 13.12 -24.64
CA THR A 3 -9.70 13.26 -24.93
C THR A 3 -9.06 11.88 -24.82
N GLY A 4 -8.83 11.27 -25.99
CA GLY A 4 -8.04 10.07 -26.12
C GLY A 4 -6.53 10.33 -25.99
N LEU A 5 -5.81 9.21 -25.93
CA LEU A 5 -4.40 9.05 -26.31
C LEU A 5 -3.39 9.74 -25.38
N LEU A 6 -3.22 9.16 -24.19
CA LEU A 6 -1.94 8.90 -23.50
C LEU A 6 -2.12 8.46 -22.03
N PHE A 7 -3.35 8.52 -21.51
CA PHE A 7 -3.71 7.93 -20.23
C PHE A 7 -4.70 6.78 -20.48
N ALA A 8 -4.37 5.58 -19.99
CA ALA A 8 -5.38 4.53 -19.83
C ALA A 8 -6.57 5.13 -19.05
N SER A 9 -7.80 4.78 -19.42
CA SER A 9 -8.94 5.03 -18.54
C SER A 9 -8.56 4.49 -17.16
N GLU A 10 -8.72 5.29 -16.11
CA GLU A 10 -8.31 4.90 -14.76
C GLU A 10 -8.72 3.46 -14.36
N PRO A 11 -9.91 2.95 -14.72
CA PRO A 11 -10.31 1.56 -14.50
C PRO A 11 -9.38 0.54 -15.16
N LEU A 12 -8.93 0.77 -16.40
CA LEU A 12 -7.96 -0.09 -17.09
C LEU A 12 -6.62 -0.11 -16.35
N PHE A 13 -6.12 1.07 -15.97
CA PHE A 13 -4.87 1.16 -15.20
C PHE A 13 -4.99 0.41 -13.87
N TYR A 14 -6.10 0.60 -13.16
CA TYR A 14 -6.39 -0.09 -11.91
C TYR A 14 -6.42 -1.61 -12.09
N SER A 15 -7.13 -2.13 -13.10
CA SER A 15 -7.21 -3.57 -13.35
C SER A 15 -5.84 -4.18 -13.64
N ILE A 16 -5.02 -3.52 -14.46
CA ILE A 16 -3.64 -3.98 -14.75
C ILE A 16 -2.81 -3.97 -13.47
N LEU A 17 -2.85 -2.87 -12.70
CA LEU A 17 -2.09 -2.74 -11.47
C LEU A 17 -2.48 -3.82 -10.44
N LEU A 18 -3.77 -4.11 -10.29
CA LEU A 18 -4.28 -5.14 -9.40
C LEU A 18 -3.84 -6.54 -9.86
N LEU A 19 -3.98 -6.88 -11.14
CA LEU A 19 -3.54 -8.17 -11.68
C LEU A 19 -2.03 -8.38 -11.53
N VAL A 20 -1.22 -7.35 -11.82
CA VAL A 20 0.24 -7.38 -11.62
C VAL A 20 0.56 -7.57 -10.14
N SER A 21 -0.14 -6.88 -9.24
CA SER A 21 0.07 -7.01 -7.79
C SER A 21 -0.26 -8.42 -7.29
N LEU A 22 -1.34 -9.02 -7.78
CA LEU A 22 -1.72 -10.40 -7.47
C LEU A 22 -0.70 -11.41 -8.01
N GLY A 23 -0.23 -11.24 -9.25
CA GLY A 23 0.81 -12.07 -9.84
C GLY A 23 2.15 -11.98 -9.09
N LEU A 24 2.53 -10.77 -8.69
CA LEU A 24 3.72 -10.52 -7.86
C LEU A 24 3.56 -11.17 -6.47
N ALA A 25 2.39 -11.04 -5.84
CA ALA A 25 2.11 -11.66 -4.55
C ALA A 25 2.25 -13.19 -4.60
N LEU A 26 1.71 -13.83 -5.64
CA LEU A 26 1.85 -15.28 -5.85
C LEU A 26 3.32 -15.67 -6.05
N THR A 27 4.06 -14.89 -6.84
CA THR A 27 5.48 -15.15 -7.10
C THR A 27 6.31 -15.01 -5.82
N ILE A 28 6.10 -13.94 -5.06
CA ILE A 28 6.79 -13.72 -3.77
C ILE A 28 6.43 -14.82 -2.79
N PHE A 29 5.15 -15.21 -2.69
CA PHE A 29 4.70 -16.31 -1.83
C PHE A 29 5.48 -17.60 -2.12
N LEU A 30 5.60 -17.99 -3.39
CA LEU A 30 6.37 -19.17 -3.79
C LEU A 30 7.87 -19.01 -3.53
N MET A 31 8.45 -17.83 -3.82
CA MET A 31 9.87 -17.56 -3.60
C MET A 31 10.27 -17.63 -2.13
N LEU A 32 9.40 -17.19 -1.21
CA LEU A 32 9.69 -17.15 0.22
C LEU A 32 9.86 -18.54 0.86
N PHE A 33 9.42 -19.62 0.20
CA PHE A 33 9.74 -20.99 0.63
C PHE A 33 11.22 -21.36 0.42
N PHE A 34 11.89 -20.72 -0.55
CA PHE A 34 13.26 -21.04 -0.94
C PHE A 34 14.26 -19.93 -0.55
N ILE A 35 13.78 -18.68 -0.46
CA ILE A 35 14.62 -17.51 -0.21
C ILE A 35 14.21 -16.86 1.10
N THR A 36 15.13 -16.86 2.06
CA THR A 36 14.96 -16.10 3.30
C THR A 36 15.37 -14.64 3.06
N VAL A 37 14.41 -13.73 3.12
CA VAL A 37 14.66 -12.28 2.99
C VAL A 37 15.49 -11.80 4.18
N GLY A 38 16.52 -11.02 3.90
CA GLY A 38 17.50 -10.56 4.89
C GLY A 38 16.99 -9.41 5.77
N TYR A 39 15.91 -9.63 6.51
CA TYR A 39 15.38 -8.65 7.47
C TYR A 39 15.30 -9.22 8.90
N GLY A 40 15.41 -8.37 9.92
CA GLY A 40 15.27 -8.76 11.33
C GLY A 40 16.28 -9.79 11.82
N ARG A 41 15.83 -11.03 12.11
CA ARG A 41 16.68 -12.14 12.61
C ARG A 41 17.65 -12.68 11.55
N HIS A 42 17.40 -12.40 10.27
CA HIS A 42 18.20 -12.89 9.14
C HIS A 42 18.99 -11.79 8.43
N ASN A 43 19.29 -10.70 9.15
CA ASN A 43 19.98 -9.51 8.65
C ASN A 43 21.42 -9.85 8.18
N LYS A 44 21.59 -10.09 6.87
CA LYS A 44 22.90 -10.21 6.20
C LYS A 44 23.29 -8.84 5.64
N GLU A 45 24.56 -8.46 5.73
CA GLU A 45 25.09 -7.14 5.30
C GLU A 45 24.85 -6.78 3.81
N ARG A 46 24.34 -7.71 2.99
CA ARG A 46 24.22 -7.56 1.53
C ARG A 46 23.05 -6.67 1.04
N TRP A 47 22.22 -6.11 1.92
CA TRP A 47 20.98 -5.43 1.53
C TRP A 47 21.07 -3.88 1.47
N GLY A 48 22.29 -3.33 1.45
CA GLY A 48 22.52 -1.90 1.23
C GLY A 48 22.65 -1.06 2.52
N PRO A 49 22.61 0.29 2.40
CA PRO A 49 22.88 1.18 3.52
C PRO A 49 21.82 1.05 4.62
N ARG A 50 22.26 1.29 5.86
CA ARG A 50 21.51 1.02 7.08
C ARG A 50 21.08 2.32 7.72
N VAL A 51 19.78 2.50 7.93
CA VAL A 51 19.18 3.71 8.51
C VAL A 51 18.48 3.40 9.84
N ASN A 52 18.05 4.46 10.55
CA ASN A 52 17.29 4.33 11.78
C ASN A 52 15.97 3.58 11.51
N THR A 53 15.70 2.55 12.30
CA THR A 53 14.55 1.67 12.10
C THR A 53 13.23 2.32 12.40
N HIS A 54 13.16 3.21 13.40
CA HIS A 54 11.95 3.95 13.71
C HIS A 54 11.56 4.88 12.56
N LEU A 55 12.53 5.66 12.05
CA LEU A 55 12.30 6.53 10.90
C LEU A 55 11.98 5.73 9.63
N GLY A 56 12.72 4.65 9.39
CA GLY A 56 12.49 3.79 8.24
C GLY A 56 11.09 3.18 8.24
N TRP A 57 10.61 2.73 9.40
CA TRP A 57 9.26 2.18 9.55
C TRP A 57 8.19 3.25 9.34
N PHE A 58 8.38 4.43 9.94
CA PHE A 58 7.49 5.57 9.75
C PHE A 58 7.36 5.95 8.28
N VAL A 59 8.49 6.17 7.59
CA VAL A 59 8.53 6.54 6.16
C VAL A 59 7.87 5.47 5.30
N MET A 60 8.15 4.19 5.57
CA MET A 60 7.58 3.07 4.83
C MET A 60 6.05 3.02 4.95
N GLU A 61 5.49 3.32 6.13
CA GLU A 61 4.08 3.10 6.44
C GLU A 61 3.20 4.34 6.24
N ILE A 62 3.75 5.57 6.34
CA ILE A 62 2.97 6.81 6.23
C ILE A 62 2.13 6.96 4.95
N PRO A 63 2.52 6.42 3.76
CA PRO A 63 1.68 6.53 2.56
C PRO A 63 0.30 5.91 2.71
N THR A 64 0.17 4.90 3.56
CA THR A 64 -1.10 4.17 3.76
C THR A 64 -2.19 5.03 4.37
N ILE A 65 -1.82 5.99 5.24
CA ILE A 65 -2.75 6.95 5.85
C ILE A 65 -3.03 8.08 4.85
N VAL A 66 -1.97 8.62 4.23
CA VAL A 66 -2.08 9.77 3.33
C VAL A 66 -2.92 9.43 2.11
N ILE A 67 -2.63 8.33 1.42
CA ILE A 67 -3.30 7.99 0.16
C ILE A 67 -4.77 7.65 0.40
N ILE A 68 -5.09 6.85 1.41
CA ILE A 68 -6.47 6.47 1.72
C ILE A 68 -7.28 7.69 2.18
N GLY A 69 -6.66 8.57 2.99
CA GLY A 69 -7.27 9.84 3.36
C GLY A 69 -7.58 10.73 2.14
N LEU A 70 -6.63 10.86 1.21
CA LEU A 70 -6.85 11.61 -0.04
C LEU A 70 -7.94 10.96 -0.91
N CYS A 71 -7.95 9.63 -1.06
CA CYS A 71 -8.99 8.94 -1.82
C CYS A 71 -10.38 9.16 -1.20
N PHE A 72 -10.50 9.18 0.13
CA PHE A 72 -11.76 9.49 0.79
C PHE A 72 -12.19 10.95 0.58
N VAL A 73 -11.27 11.91 0.79
CA VAL A 73 -11.55 13.35 0.64
C VAL A 73 -11.95 13.70 -0.80
N PHE A 74 -11.39 13.06 -1.81
CA PHE A 74 -11.77 13.33 -3.21
C PHE A 74 -12.93 12.48 -3.72
N SER A 75 -13.54 11.66 -2.86
CA SER A 75 -14.72 10.85 -3.22
C SER A 75 -16.03 11.61 -3.05
N ASP A 76 -17.14 10.99 -3.44
CA ASP A 76 -18.50 11.43 -3.15
C ASP A 76 -19.14 10.63 -1.99
N LYS A 77 -18.39 9.73 -1.33
CA LYS A 77 -18.88 8.76 -0.34
C LYS A 77 -19.08 9.30 1.08
N TRP A 78 -19.12 10.61 1.25
CA TRP A 78 -19.11 11.32 2.54
C TRP A 78 -20.40 11.14 3.34
N ARG A 79 -21.46 10.61 2.71
CA ARG A 79 -22.75 10.33 3.35
C ARG A 79 -22.93 8.86 3.71
N SER A 80 -21.99 7.99 3.34
CA SER A 80 -22.15 6.55 3.53
C SER A 80 -21.50 6.09 4.83
N PRO A 81 -22.27 5.61 5.82
CA PRO A 81 -21.71 5.11 7.08
C PRO A 81 -20.81 3.88 6.88
N VAL A 82 -21.06 3.10 5.82
CA VAL A 82 -20.23 1.93 5.46
C VAL A 82 -18.81 2.35 5.10
N HIS A 83 -18.66 3.42 4.30
CA HIS A 83 -17.35 3.93 3.89
C HIS A 83 -16.57 4.51 5.08
N TYR A 84 -17.25 5.15 6.03
CA TYR A 84 -16.63 5.57 7.29
C TYR A 84 -16.19 4.39 8.15
N ALA A 85 -16.96 3.29 8.21
CA ALA A 85 -16.57 2.12 8.98
C ALA A 85 -15.28 1.50 8.43
N PHE A 86 -15.17 1.35 7.10
CA PHE A 86 -13.93 0.87 6.47
C PHE A 86 -12.77 1.85 6.65
N LEU A 87 -13.01 3.15 6.50
CA LEU A 87 -12.00 4.18 6.75
C LEU A 87 -11.50 4.11 8.20
N PHE A 88 -12.41 3.94 9.17
CA PHE A 88 -12.09 3.84 10.58
C PHE A 88 -11.23 2.61 10.87
N ILE A 89 -11.60 1.43 10.37
CA ILE A 89 -10.81 0.20 10.57
C ILE A 89 -9.41 0.36 9.96
N TRP A 90 -9.33 0.93 8.75
CA TRP A 90 -8.05 1.20 8.08
C TRP A 90 -7.17 2.15 8.89
N PHE A 91 -7.74 3.29 9.32
CA PHE A 91 -7.02 4.29 10.08
C PHE A 91 -6.64 3.79 11.48
N LEU A 92 -7.49 3.01 12.14
CA LEU A 92 -7.16 2.41 13.43
C LEU A 92 -5.93 1.50 13.30
N HIS A 93 -5.92 0.63 12.29
CA HIS A 93 -4.79 -0.25 12.01
C HIS A 93 -3.51 0.55 11.67
N TYR A 94 -3.60 1.45 10.70
CA TYR A 94 -2.42 2.14 10.20
C TYR A 94 -1.94 3.27 11.11
N ALA A 95 -2.80 3.93 11.88
CA ALA A 95 -2.38 4.86 12.92
C ALA A 95 -1.55 4.15 13.99
N HIS A 96 -1.97 2.94 14.40
CA HIS A 96 -1.13 2.12 15.28
C HIS A 96 0.20 1.76 14.59
N ARG A 97 0.19 1.28 13.34
CA ARG A 97 1.42 0.90 12.60
C ARG A 97 2.40 2.03 12.35
N VAL A 98 1.90 3.24 12.08
CA VAL A 98 2.72 4.40 11.73
C VAL A 98 3.18 5.15 12.99
N PHE A 99 2.29 5.37 13.96
CA PHE A 99 2.56 6.27 15.07
C PHE A 99 2.82 5.59 16.42
N ILE A 100 2.44 4.33 16.60
CA ILE A 100 2.61 3.62 17.88
C ILE A 100 3.69 2.55 17.74
N TYR A 101 3.53 1.67 16.76
CA TYR A 101 4.38 0.51 16.56
C TYR A 101 5.87 0.84 16.45
N PRO A 102 6.32 1.90 15.73
CA PRO A 102 7.74 2.20 15.66
C PRO A 102 8.37 2.39 17.05
N PHE A 103 7.65 3.00 18.00
CA PHE A 103 8.15 3.21 19.37
C PHE A 103 8.15 1.93 20.21
N THR A 104 7.41 0.89 19.81
CA THR A 104 7.39 -0.41 20.48
C THR A 104 8.54 -1.33 20.06
N ILE A 105 9.27 -1.00 18.98
CA ILE A 105 10.39 -1.80 18.47
C ILE A 105 11.54 -1.79 19.49
N ARG A 106 11.70 -2.88 20.24
CA ARG A 106 12.85 -3.12 21.13
C ARG A 106 14.06 -3.61 20.33
N ASN A 107 15.26 -3.12 20.68
CA ASN A 107 16.54 -3.43 20.04
C ASN A 107 16.67 -2.88 18.62
N GLY A 108 16.78 -1.55 18.48
CA GLY A 108 16.93 -0.78 17.23
C GLY A 108 18.11 -1.18 16.33
N LYS A 109 18.10 -2.41 15.82
CA LYS A 109 18.95 -2.87 14.73
C LYS A 109 18.58 -2.06 13.51
N LYS A 110 19.56 -1.43 12.87
CA LYS A 110 19.35 -0.62 11.68
C LYS A 110 18.63 -1.42 10.58
N MET A 111 17.61 -0.80 10.01
CA MET A 111 16.86 -1.29 8.85
C MET A 111 17.60 -0.92 7.57
N THR A 112 17.59 -1.81 6.58
CA THR A 112 18.22 -1.54 5.29
C THR A 112 17.30 -0.67 4.43
N LEU A 113 17.90 0.27 3.71
CA LEU A 113 17.17 1.20 2.85
C LEU A 113 16.34 0.47 1.78
N THR A 114 16.88 -0.63 1.26
CA THR A 114 16.18 -1.48 0.28
C THR A 114 14.83 -1.99 0.80
N VAL A 115 14.77 -2.42 2.06
CA VAL A 115 13.52 -2.91 2.67
C VAL A 115 12.52 -1.76 2.86
N ILE A 116 13.00 -0.58 3.25
CA ILE A 116 12.15 0.62 3.36
C ILE A 116 11.52 0.96 2.01
N LEU A 117 12.34 1.00 0.95
CA LEU A 117 11.87 1.35 -0.38
C LEU A 117 10.88 0.33 -0.93
N MET A 118 11.17 -0.97 -0.76
CA MET A 118 10.23 -2.03 -1.16
C MET A 118 8.90 -1.93 -0.42
N GLY A 119 8.95 -1.75 0.91
CA GLY A 119 7.74 -1.58 1.72
C GLY A 119 6.98 -0.30 1.40
N PHE A 120 7.68 0.80 1.11
CA PHE A 120 7.09 2.06 0.70
C PHE A 120 6.32 1.93 -0.61
N ILE A 121 6.96 1.33 -1.64
CA ILE A 121 6.32 1.09 -2.94
C ILE A 121 5.10 0.19 -2.77
N PHE A 122 5.23 -0.90 -2.01
CA PHE A 122 4.11 -1.79 -1.70
C PHE A 122 2.96 -1.02 -1.04
N ASN A 123 3.25 -0.21 -0.02
CA ASN A 123 2.24 0.55 0.70
C ASN A 123 1.57 1.63 -0.16
N VAL A 124 2.30 2.28 -1.06
CA VAL A 124 1.73 3.22 -2.04
C VAL A 124 0.76 2.50 -2.97
N VAL A 125 1.19 1.39 -3.58
CA VAL A 125 0.37 0.62 -4.52
C VAL A 125 -0.85 0.02 -3.83
N ASN A 126 -0.68 -0.59 -2.66
CA ASN A 126 -1.76 -1.22 -1.92
C ASN A 126 -2.78 -0.18 -1.42
N ALA A 127 -2.32 0.95 -0.88
CA ALA A 127 -3.22 2.01 -0.43
C ALA A 127 -3.98 2.64 -1.61
N TYR A 128 -3.34 2.79 -2.77
CA TYR A 128 -4.03 3.23 -3.98
C TYR A 128 -5.11 2.24 -4.40
N ILE A 129 -4.78 0.93 -4.51
CA ILE A 129 -5.75 -0.10 -4.92
C ILE A 129 -6.97 -0.08 -3.97
N GLN A 130 -6.72 -0.16 -2.67
CA GLN A 130 -7.81 -0.21 -1.68
C GLN A 130 -8.61 1.09 -1.63
N GLY A 131 -7.93 2.24 -1.68
CA GLY A 131 -8.59 3.55 -1.63
C GLY A 131 -9.42 3.85 -2.86
N ARG A 132 -8.91 3.57 -4.06
CA ARG A 132 -9.66 3.78 -5.30
C ARG A 132 -10.85 2.83 -5.39
N TRP A 133 -10.69 1.56 -5.01
CA TRP A 133 -11.80 0.62 -4.96
C TRP A 133 -12.91 1.08 -4.03
N LEU A 134 -12.56 1.34 -2.77
CA LEU A 134 -13.52 1.64 -1.72
C LEU A 134 -14.27 2.94 -2.00
N PHE A 135 -13.61 3.96 -2.55
CA PHE A 135 -14.21 5.30 -2.63
C PHE A 135 -14.60 5.76 -4.03
N THR A 136 -14.32 5.00 -5.10
CA THR A 136 -14.70 5.42 -6.46
C THR A 136 -15.00 4.26 -7.42
N LEU A 137 -14.08 3.30 -7.55
CA LEU A 137 -14.16 2.29 -8.63
C LEU A 137 -15.17 1.18 -8.37
N SER A 138 -15.71 1.06 -7.16
CA SER A 138 -16.79 0.13 -6.83
C SER A 138 -18.18 0.60 -7.28
N ASP A 139 -18.30 1.82 -7.80
CA ASP A 139 -19.56 2.33 -8.31
C ASP A 139 -19.99 1.57 -9.58
N PRO A 140 -21.28 1.17 -9.70
CA PRO A 140 -21.75 0.33 -10.80
C PRO A 140 -21.41 0.87 -12.20
N GLY A 141 -21.48 2.19 -12.40
CA GLY A 141 -21.19 2.81 -13.70
C GLY A 141 -19.70 2.82 -14.08
N ILE A 142 -18.81 2.60 -13.12
CA ILE A 142 -17.36 2.57 -13.34
C ILE A 142 -16.86 1.12 -13.34
N SER A 143 -17.42 0.26 -12.50
CA SER A 143 -17.03 -1.15 -12.41
C SER A 143 -17.18 -1.89 -13.74
N ASP A 144 -18.16 -1.53 -14.56
CA ASP A 144 -18.39 -2.13 -15.89
C ASP A 144 -17.25 -1.85 -16.89
N SER A 145 -16.38 -0.88 -16.59
CA SER A 145 -15.22 -0.53 -17.41
C SER A 145 -13.91 -1.14 -16.94
N LEU A 146 -13.95 -1.96 -15.88
CA LEU A 146 -12.83 -2.79 -15.45
C LEU A 146 -12.58 -3.92 -16.45
N LEU A 147 -11.36 -4.46 -16.46
CA LEU A 147 -11.03 -5.61 -17.32
C LEU A 147 -11.77 -6.91 -16.93
N PHE A 148 -12.38 -6.97 -15.75
CA PHE A 148 -13.02 -8.15 -15.16
C PHE A 148 -14.13 -7.74 -14.20
#